data_AF-A0A9X1IKI9-F1
#
_entry.id   AF-A0A9X1IKI9-F1
#
_cell.length_a   1.000
_cell.length_b   1.000
_cell.length_c   1.000
_cell.angle_alpha   90.00
_cell.angle_beta   90.00
_cell.angle_gamma   90.00
#
_symmetry.space_group_name_H-M   'P 1'
#
loop_
_entity.id
_entity.type
_entity.pdbx_description
1 polymer ?
#
loop_
_entity_poly.entity_id
_entity_poly.type
_entity_poly.pdbx_seq_one_letter_code
_entity_poly.pdbx_strand_id
1 'polypeptide(L)'
;MPGTTRKDHQADRLIAIRLRYCINTHLEDQGIATPAQIAAATGLPAPDAVRLLSRRQWREGDVEALQAVASRLGLEVPLEGLDPAAGKSRGA
;
A
#
# COMPACT_ATOMS: atom_id res chain seq x y z
N MET A 1 14.54 -26.20 7.74
CA MET A 1 15.19 -25.41 6.67
C MET A 1 14.79 -23.94 6.84
N PRO A 2 15.63 -23.03 7.38
CA PRO A 2 15.27 -21.62 7.54
C PRO A 2 15.90 -20.79 6.42
N GLY A 3 15.16 -20.58 5.33
CA GLY A 3 15.62 -19.79 4.18
C GLY A 3 14.57 -18.84 3.58
N THR A 4 13.35 -18.80 4.13
CA THR A 4 12.20 -18.16 3.48
C THR A 4 11.80 -16.80 4.02
N THR A 5 12.28 -16.34 5.18
CA THR A 5 11.77 -15.09 5.79
C THR A 5 12.29 -13.81 5.12
N ARG A 6 13.50 -13.78 4.56
CA ARG A 6 14.09 -12.50 4.11
C ARG A 6 13.51 -11.95 2.79
N LYS A 7 13.13 -12.84 1.86
CA LYS A 7 12.61 -12.44 0.54
C LYS A 7 11.16 -11.97 0.61
N ASP A 8 10.36 -12.64 1.44
CA ASP A 8 8.94 -12.33 1.62
C ASP A 8 8.76 -10.91 2.20
N HIS A 9 9.53 -10.57 3.24
CA HIS A 9 9.53 -9.22 3.81
C HIS A 9 10.06 -8.14 2.86
N GLN A 10 10.90 -8.49 1.88
CA GLN A 10 11.42 -7.52 0.92
C GLN A 10 10.39 -7.19 -0.17
N ALA A 11 9.65 -8.20 -0.64
CA ALA A 11 8.56 -8.06 -1.59
C ALA A 11 7.42 -7.23 -1.00
N ASP A 12 6.97 -7.59 0.21
CA ASP A 12 5.95 -6.86 0.98
C ASP A 12 6.32 -5.39 1.16
N ARG A 13 7.58 -5.11 1.47
CA ARG A 13 8.08 -3.74 1.60
C ARG A 13 8.03 -2.94 0.30
N LEU A 14 8.31 -3.55 -0.84
CA LEU A 14 8.21 -2.88 -2.13
C LEU A 14 6.77 -2.60 -2.52
N ILE A 15 5.85 -3.53 -2.25
CA ILE A 15 4.41 -3.36 -2.42
C ILE A 15 3.92 -2.17 -1.57
N ALA A 16 4.29 -2.13 -0.28
CA ALA A 16 3.93 -1.03 0.62
C ALA A 16 4.38 0.35 0.11
N ILE A 17 5.62 0.43 -0.39
CA ILE A 17 6.17 1.67 -0.96
C ILE A 17 5.38 2.09 -2.20
N ARG A 18 5.09 1.14 -3.11
CA ARG A 18 4.34 1.39 -4.34
C ARG A 18 2.92 1.88 -4.04
N LEU A 19 2.22 1.17 -3.16
CA LEU A 19 0.87 1.54 -2.72
C LEU A 19 0.84 2.92 -2.09
N ARG A 20 1.74 3.20 -1.12
CA ARG A 20 1.80 4.52 -0.50
C ARG A 20 2.03 5.61 -1.54
N TYR A 21 2.95 5.40 -2.47
CA TYR A 21 3.24 6.40 -3.49
C TYR A 21 2.00 6.69 -4.34
N CYS A 22 1.35 5.67 -4.89
CA CYS A 22 0.12 5.84 -5.68
C CYS A 22 -1.01 6.51 -4.89
N ILE A 23 -1.22 6.10 -3.63
CA ILE A 23 -2.24 6.70 -2.77
C ILE A 23 -1.93 8.18 -2.51
N ASN A 24 -0.70 8.52 -2.09
CA ASN A 24 -0.33 9.91 -1.84
C ASN A 24 -0.44 10.76 -3.10
N THR A 25 0.06 10.29 -4.24
CA THR A 25 -0.06 11.03 -5.51
C THR A 25 -1.52 11.26 -5.89
N HIS A 26 -2.39 10.27 -5.71
CA HIS A 26 -3.81 10.43 -5.98
C HIS A 26 -4.49 11.42 -5.03
N LEU A 27 -4.16 11.37 -3.73
CA LEU A 27 -4.66 12.33 -2.75
C LEU A 27 -4.16 13.75 -3.08
N GLU A 28 -2.89 13.91 -3.44
CA GLU A 28 -2.32 15.20 -3.87
C GLU A 28 -2.99 15.74 -5.15
N ASP A 29 -3.25 14.88 -6.14
CA ASP A 29 -3.97 15.22 -7.39
C ASP A 29 -5.40 15.71 -7.10
N GLN A 30 -6.08 15.11 -6.13
CA GLN A 30 -7.41 15.55 -5.67
C GLN A 30 -7.36 16.76 -4.71
N GLY A 31 -6.17 17.29 -4.39
CA GLY A 31 -6.01 18.38 -3.43
C GLY A 31 -6.33 17.99 -1.98
N ILE A 32 -6.31 16.69 -1.67
CA ILE A 32 -6.55 16.13 -0.34
C ILE A 32 -5.24 16.20 0.47
N ALA A 33 -5.08 17.29 1.21
CA ALA A 33 -3.90 17.51 2.06
C ALA A 33 -4.21 17.46 3.57
N THR A 34 -5.50 17.54 3.96
CA THR A 34 -5.86 17.62 5.39
C THR A 34 -6.09 16.24 6.01
N PRO A 35 -5.72 16.03 7.28
CA PRO A 35 -5.96 14.76 7.98
C PRO A 35 -7.43 14.30 7.96
N ALA A 36 -8.38 15.24 7.99
CA ALA A 36 -9.80 14.96 7.95
C ALA A 36 -10.27 14.48 6.56
N GLN A 37 -9.78 15.10 5.48
CA GLN A 37 -10.07 14.65 4.12
C GLN A 37 -9.43 13.29 3.83
N ILE A 38 -8.19 13.09 4.29
CA ILE A 38 -7.49 11.80 4.19
C ILE A 38 -8.29 10.71 4.91
N ALA A 39 -8.81 10.99 6.12
CA ALA A 39 -9.66 10.05 6.86
C ALA A 39 -10.92 9.68 6.08
N ALA A 40 -11.59 10.69 5.48
CA ALA A 40 -12.80 10.47 4.69
C ALA A 40 -12.53 9.64 3.43
N ALA A 41 -11.42 9.90 2.75
CA ALA A 41 -11.02 9.20 1.53
C ALA A 41 -10.58 7.75 1.81
N THR A 42 -9.80 7.54 2.88
CA THR A 42 -9.27 6.22 3.25
C THR A 42 -10.28 5.37 4.04
N GLY A 43 -11.28 5.98 4.67
CA GLY A 43 -12.23 5.30 5.56
C GLY A 43 -11.64 4.89 6.92
N LEU A 44 -10.41 5.33 7.20
CA LEU A 44 -9.72 5.13 8.48
C LEU A 44 -9.85 6.37 9.36
N PRO A 45 -9.69 6.24 10.70
CA PRO A 45 -9.54 7.40 11.57
C PRO A 45 -8.39 8.29 11.10
N ALA A 46 -8.56 9.61 11.13
CA ALA A 46 -7.53 10.58 10.75
C ALA A 46 -6.12 10.30 11.32
N PRO A 47 -5.94 9.98 12.62
CA PRO A 47 -4.62 9.67 13.14
C PRO A 47 -4.03 8.38 12.54
N ASP A 48 -4.83 7.35 12.31
CA ASP A 48 -4.35 6.09 11.72
C ASP A 48 -4.07 6.23 10.23
N ALA A 49 -4.90 6.97 9.48
CA ALA A 49 -4.68 7.25 8.08
C ALA A 49 -3.38 8.05 7.86
N VAL A 50 -3.20 9.14 8.63
CA VAL A 50 -1.98 9.95 8.56
C VAL A 50 -0.77 9.15 9.02
N ARG A 51 -0.88 8.33 10.07
CA ARG A 51 0.22 7.46 10.52
C ARG A 51 0.59 6.44 9.45
N LEU A 52 -0.37 5.78 8.82
CA LEU A 52 -0.15 4.78 7.78
C LEU A 52 0.58 5.39 6.57
N LEU A 53 0.17 6.58 6.14
CA LEU A 53 0.75 7.29 4.99
C LEU A 53 2.07 8.01 5.32
N SER A 54 2.32 8.34 6.60
CA SER A 54 3.55 9.03 7.03
C SER A 54 4.67 8.08 7.45
N ARG A 55 4.35 6.80 7.73
CA ARG A 55 5.34 5.83 8.24
C ARG A 55 6.38 5.47 7.19
N ARG A 56 7.62 5.28 7.64
CA ARG A 56 8.77 4.86 6.80
C ARG A 56 9.11 3.37 6.90
N GLN A 57 8.54 2.67 7.89
CA GLN A 57 8.69 1.23 8.09
C GLN A 57 7.31 0.62 8.33
N TRP A 58 6.88 -0.24 7.42
CA TRP A 58 5.62 -0.98 7.49
C TRP A 58 5.83 -2.32 8.18
N ARG A 59 4.83 -2.74 8.96
CA ARG A 59 4.75 -4.04 9.58
C ARG A 59 3.82 -4.94 8.77
N GLU A 60 3.90 -6.24 9.03
CA GLU A 60 2.91 -7.21 8.59
C GLU A 60 1.50 -6.69 8.97
N GLY A 61 0.60 -6.59 7.98
CA GLY A 61 -0.74 -5.99 8.13
C GLY A 61 -0.87 -4.51 7.72
N ASP A 62 0.21 -3.72 7.76
CA ASP A 62 0.17 -2.34 7.19
C ASP A 62 -0.02 -2.39 5.66
N VAL A 63 0.51 -3.43 5.00
CA VAL A 63 0.36 -3.63 3.55
C VAL A 63 -1.08 -4.00 3.18
N GLU A 64 -1.76 -4.84 3.96
CA GLU A 64 -3.18 -5.11 3.78
C GLU A 64 -4.02 -3.83 3.97
N ALA A 65 -3.70 -3.00 4.96
CA ALA A 65 -4.37 -1.73 5.16
C ALA A 65 -4.17 -0.78 3.96
N LEU A 66 -2.95 -0.69 3.42
CA LEU A 66 -2.67 0.09 2.21
C LEU A 66 -3.40 -0.45 0.98
N GLN A 67 -3.48 -1.77 0.80
CA GLN A 67 -4.24 -2.39 -0.29
C GLN A 67 -5.73 -2.11 -0.16
N ALA A 68 -6.30 -2.21 1.04
CA ALA A 68 -7.70 -1.88 1.29
C ALA A 68 -8.00 -0.42 0.95
N VAL A 69 -7.10 0.50 1.31
CA VAL A 69 -7.21 1.92 0.96
C VAL A 69 -7.12 2.12 -0.56
N ALA A 70 -6.16 1.51 -1.24
CA ALA A 70 -6.04 1.59 -2.69
C ALA A 70 -7.31 1.09 -3.39
N SER A 71 -7.83 -0.07 -2.99
CA SER A 71 -9.08 -0.63 -3.51
C SER A 71 -10.28 0.30 -3.26
N ARG A 72 -10.34 0.96 -2.09
CA ARG A 72 -11.41 1.91 -1.77
C ARG A 72 -11.34 3.18 -2.62
N LEU A 73 -10.14 3.65 -2.90
CA LEU A 73 -9.89 4.78 -3.80
C LEU A 73 -10.06 4.40 -5.28
N GLY A 74 -10.29 3.12 -5.60
CA GLY A 74 -10.38 2.64 -6.98
C GLY A 74 -9.03 2.67 -7.71
N LEU A 75 -7.93 2.65 -6.97
CA LEU A 75 -6.58 2.69 -7.53
C LEU A 75 -6.11 1.30 -7.91
N GLU A 76 -5.96 1.05 -9.21
CA GLU A 76 -5.27 -0.13 -9.73
C GLU A 76 -3.75 0.08 -9.64
N VAL A 77 -3.16 -0.34 -8.52
CA VAL A 77 -1.71 -0.28 -8.36
C VAL A 77 -1.09 -1.51 -9.03
N PRO A 78 -0.21 -1.34 -10.04
CA PRO A 78 0.46 -2.46 -10.67
C PRO A 78 1.50 -3.04 -9.71
N LEU A 79 1.13 -4.14 -9.03
CA LEU A 79 1.99 -4.93 -8.14
C LEU A 79 2.62 -6.13 -8.86
N GLU A 80 2.34 -6.31 -10.15
CA GLU A 80 2.83 -7.42 -10.96
C GLU A 80 4.37 -7.41 -11.00
N GLY A 81 5.00 -8.50 -10.52
CA GLY A 81 6.45 -8.63 -10.37
C GLY A 81 7.02 -8.20 -9.01
N LEU A 82 6.21 -7.55 -8.16
CA LEU A 82 6.53 -7.25 -6.76
C LEU A 82 5.83 -8.21 -5.80
N ASP A 83 4.72 -8.80 -6.23
CA ASP A 83 3.98 -9.80 -5.49
C ASP A 83 4.64 -11.19 -5.61
N PRO A 84 5.08 -11.81 -4.49
CA PRO A 84 5.68 -13.14 -4.55
C PRO A 84 4.66 -14.22 -4.96
N ALA A 85 3.35 -13.93 -4.85
CA ALA A 85 2.27 -14.81 -5.27
C ALA A 85 1.88 -14.67 -6.76
N ALA A 86 2.14 -13.51 -7.39
CA ALA A 86 1.71 -13.23 -8.76
C ALA A 86 2.64 -13.81 -9.86
N GLY A 87 3.75 -14.46 -9.48
CA GLY A 87 4.75 -14.99 -10.41
C GLY A 87 4.34 -16.19 -11.29
N LYS A 88 3.05 -16.55 -11.39
CA LYS A 88 2.64 -17.76 -12.16
C LYS A 88 1.55 -17.56 -13.21
N SER A 89 1.24 -16.34 -13.63
CA SER A 89 0.21 -16.16 -14.67
C SER A 89 0.58 -15.12 -15.72
N ARG A 90 1.53 -15.46 -16.61
CA ARG A 90 1.48 -15.01 -18.02
C ARG A 90 2.54 -15.66 -18.92
N GLY A 91 2.08 -16.17 -20.08
CA GLY A 91 2.88 -16.62 -21.21
C GLY A 91 2.59 -18.09 -21.55
N ALA A 92 1.45 -18.41 -22.17
CA ALA A 92 1.18 -18.42 -23.62
C ALA A 92 1.36 -19.84 -24.20
#